data_AF-A0A0S7YBI2-F1
#
_entry.id   AF-A0A0S7YBI2-F1
#
_cell.length_a   1.000
_cell.length_b   1.000
_cell.length_c   1.000
_cell.angle_alpha   90.00
_cell.angle_beta   90.00
_cell.angle_gamma   90.00
#
_symmetry.space_group_name_H-M   'P 1'
#
loop_
_entity.id
_entity.type
_entity.pdbx_description
1 polymer ?
#
loop_
_entity_poly.entity_id
_entity_poly.type
_entity_poly.pdbx_seq_one_letter_code
_entity_poly.pdbx_strand_id
1 'polypeptide(L)'
;QGLAAWRSSVSYVENVADAIVLAITDARTKNRIYNVAEPETPTLAEWVKKIGKVAGWHGDVVIAPRDKLPQSMQPDFNTEQHLTVDTTRIRKELGYRESIPQDEALRRTIEWERAHPPENISPEQFDYETEDKVLNSLGFISKK
;
A
#
# COMPACT_ATOMS: atom_id res chain seq x y z
N GLN A 1 -8.22 8.45 -11.64
CA GLN A 1 -7.02 8.65 -12.48
C GLN A 1 -5.88 9.11 -11.59
N GLY A 2 -4.65 9.14 -12.09
CA GLY A 2 -3.51 9.55 -11.27
C GLY A 2 -3.19 8.56 -10.15
N LEU A 3 -2.42 9.01 -9.16
CA LEU A 3 -1.91 8.19 -8.08
C LEU A 3 -3.02 7.50 -7.27
N ALA A 4 -4.17 8.16 -7.07
CA ALA A 4 -5.31 7.61 -6.33
C ALA A 4 -5.88 6.32 -6.96
N ALA A 5 -5.82 6.19 -8.29
CA ALA A 5 -6.30 5.01 -9.01
C ALA A 5 -5.19 3.98 -9.30
N TRP A 6 -3.94 4.33 -9.02
CA TRP A 6 -2.80 3.45 -9.25
C TRP A 6 -2.86 2.23 -8.32
N ARG A 7 -2.34 1.10 -8.79
CA ARG A 7 -2.35 -0.19 -8.08
C ARG A 7 -0.93 -0.73 -8.01
N SER A 8 -0.60 -1.33 -6.87
CA SER A 8 0.64 -2.07 -6.68
C SER A 8 0.41 -3.30 -5.82
N SER A 9 1.01 -4.41 -6.23
CA SER A 9 0.97 -5.65 -5.46
C SER A 9 1.80 -5.49 -4.19
N VAL A 10 1.18 -5.80 -3.05
CA VAL A 10 1.81 -5.80 -1.72
C VAL A 10 1.71 -7.20 -1.12
N SER A 11 2.49 -7.49 -0.08
CA SER A 11 2.37 -8.72 0.71
C SER A 11 2.90 -8.50 2.11
N TYR A 12 2.30 -9.18 3.09
CA TYR A 12 2.82 -9.19 4.44
C TYR A 12 4.10 -10.01 4.53
N VAL A 13 5.10 -9.49 5.24
CA VAL A 13 6.47 -10.07 5.24
C VAL A 13 6.50 -11.52 5.73
N GLU A 14 5.69 -11.90 6.71
CA GLU A 14 5.63 -13.29 7.19
C GLU A 14 4.98 -14.22 6.17
N ASN A 15 3.94 -13.77 5.44
CA ASN A 15 3.36 -14.52 4.33
C ASN A 15 4.40 -14.71 3.20
N VAL A 16 5.22 -13.69 2.91
CA VAL A 16 6.33 -13.81 1.95
C VAL A 16 7.37 -14.83 2.44
N ALA A 17 7.69 -14.83 3.74
CA ALA A 17 8.60 -15.82 4.31
C ALA A 17 8.05 -17.25 4.13
N ASP A 18 6.76 -17.48 4.38
CA ASP A 18 6.10 -18.77 4.12
C ASP A 18 6.20 -19.17 2.64
N ALA A 19 6.00 -18.23 1.72
CA ALA A 19 6.15 -18.47 0.28
C ALA A 19 7.59 -18.87 -0.11
N ILE A 20 8.59 -18.22 0.50
CA ILE A 20 10.00 -18.54 0.30
C ILE A 20 10.31 -19.95 0.82
N VAL A 21 9.87 -20.28 2.04
CA VAL A 21 10.04 -21.62 2.63
C VAL A 21 9.43 -22.67 1.70
N LEU A 22 8.18 -22.46 1.27
CA LEU A 22 7.52 -23.34 0.32
C LEU A 22 8.32 -23.49 -0.98
N ALA A 23 8.87 -22.39 -1.49
CA ALA A 23 9.64 -22.40 -2.72
C ALA A 23 10.94 -23.20 -2.61
N ILE A 24 11.63 -23.17 -1.47
CA ILE A 24 12.91 -23.89 -1.29
C ILE A 24 12.74 -25.35 -0.87
N THR A 25 11.61 -25.71 -0.23
CA THR A 25 11.39 -27.08 0.27
C THR A 25 10.66 -27.98 -0.72
N ASP A 26 10.01 -27.43 -1.74
CA ASP A 26 9.24 -28.20 -2.72
C ASP A 26 10.05 -28.47 -3.99
N ALA A 27 10.36 -29.74 -4.28
CA ALA A 27 11.17 -30.12 -5.44
C ALA A 27 10.59 -29.67 -6.80
N ARG A 28 9.28 -29.38 -6.88
CA ARG A 28 8.60 -28.91 -8.10
C ARG A 28 9.06 -27.53 -8.55
N THR A 29 9.69 -26.75 -7.66
CA THR A 29 10.11 -25.37 -7.92
C THR A 29 11.43 -25.24 -8.66
N LYS A 30 12.14 -26.34 -8.89
CA LYS A 30 13.43 -26.32 -9.59
C LYS A 30 13.31 -25.60 -10.94
N ASN A 31 14.16 -24.58 -11.15
CA ASN A 31 14.18 -23.73 -12.34
C ASN A 31 12.86 -22.99 -12.61
N ARG A 32 12.12 -22.62 -11.56
CA ARG A 32 10.89 -21.84 -11.66
C ARG A 32 11.07 -20.45 -11.06
N ILE A 33 10.24 -19.53 -11.54
CA ILE A 33 10.08 -18.18 -10.99
C ILE A 33 8.62 -18.06 -10.55
N TYR A 34 8.43 -17.59 -9.31
CA TYR A 34 7.12 -17.37 -8.71
C TYR A 34 7.02 -15.92 -8.24
N ASN A 35 5.91 -15.27 -8.59
CA ASN A 35 5.55 -13.99 -7.99
C ASN A 35 4.77 -14.25 -6.70
N VAL A 36 5.02 -13.44 -5.68
CA VAL A 36 4.35 -13.50 -4.38
C VAL A 36 3.71 -12.15 -4.10
N ALA A 37 2.41 -12.14 -3.87
CA ALA A 37 1.62 -10.97 -3.53
C ALA A 37 0.27 -11.40 -2.96
N GLU A 38 -0.38 -10.51 -2.19
CA GLU A 38 -1.78 -10.66 -1.79
C GLU A 38 -2.68 -10.90 -3.03
N PRO A 39 -3.77 -11.67 -2.88
CA PRO A 39 -4.67 -11.98 -3.99
C PRO A 39 -5.42 -10.75 -4.51
N GLU A 40 -5.68 -9.78 -3.64
CA GLU A 40 -6.32 -8.52 -3.96
C GLU A 40 -5.27 -7.41 -4.05
N THR A 41 -5.39 -6.57 -5.08
CA THR A 41 -4.50 -5.43 -5.30
C THR A 41 -5.35 -4.17 -5.42
N PRO A 42 -5.81 -3.57 -4.30
CA PRO A 42 -6.65 -2.37 -4.30
C PRO A 42 -5.94 -1.17 -4.96
N THR A 43 -6.72 -0.16 -5.34
CA THR A 43 -6.17 1.16 -5.70
C THR A 43 -5.50 1.78 -4.48
N LEU A 44 -4.58 2.73 -4.68
CA LEU A 44 -3.95 3.42 -3.57
C LEU A 44 -4.99 4.13 -2.67
N ALA A 45 -6.04 4.72 -3.25
CA ALA A 45 -7.10 5.35 -2.47
C ALA A 45 -7.85 4.33 -1.59
N GLU A 46 -8.17 3.14 -2.12
CA GLU A 46 -8.76 2.05 -1.34
C GLU A 46 -7.79 1.54 -0.26
N TRP A 47 -6.51 1.45 -0.58
CA TRP A 47 -5.46 1.02 0.35
C TRP A 47 -5.29 1.97 1.53
N VAL A 48 -5.19 3.28 1.27
CA VAL A 48 -5.12 4.32 2.31
C VAL A 48 -6.38 4.30 3.19
N LYS A 49 -7.58 4.16 2.59
CA LYS A 49 -8.83 4.02 3.35
C LYS A 49 -8.81 2.77 4.24
N LYS A 50 -8.30 1.64 3.73
CA LYS A 50 -8.21 0.39 4.50
C LYS A 50 -7.26 0.54 5.69
N ILE A 51 -6.07 1.11 5.47
CA ILE A 51 -5.11 1.42 6.55
C ILE A 51 -5.76 2.33 7.59
N GLY A 52 -6.38 3.43 7.17
CA GLY A 52 -7.05 4.39 8.07
C GLY A 52 -8.11 3.72 8.94
N LYS A 53 -8.95 2.85 8.35
CA LYS A 53 -9.95 2.08 9.09
C LYS A 53 -9.32 1.18 10.16
N VAL A 54 -8.30 0.39 9.82
CA VAL A 54 -7.64 -0.51 10.77
C VAL A 54 -6.89 0.28 11.85
N ALA A 55 -6.32 1.44 11.50
CA ALA A 55 -5.67 2.34 12.43
C ALA A 55 -6.66 3.06 13.38
N GLY A 56 -7.96 2.98 13.16
CA GLY A 56 -8.94 3.77 13.91
C GLY A 56 -8.87 5.27 13.61
N TRP A 57 -8.42 5.64 12.41
CA TRP A 57 -8.42 7.02 11.92
C TRP A 57 -9.81 7.39 11.40
N HIS A 58 -10.33 8.54 11.83
CA HIS A 58 -11.71 8.99 11.55
C HIS A 58 -11.79 10.14 10.54
N GLY A 59 -10.69 10.42 9.82
CA GLY A 59 -10.67 11.45 8.79
C GLY A 59 -11.19 10.96 7.44
N ASP A 60 -11.29 11.89 6.50
CA ASP A 60 -11.75 11.63 5.14
C ASP A 60 -10.58 11.58 4.15
N VAL A 61 -10.58 10.59 3.25
CA VAL A 61 -9.62 10.53 2.15
C VAL A 61 -10.17 11.36 0.98
N VAL A 62 -9.54 12.51 0.71
CA VAL A 62 -9.88 13.40 -0.39
C VAL A 62 -9.00 13.11 -1.61
N ILE A 63 -9.63 12.93 -2.77
CA ILE A 63 -8.91 12.75 -4.04
C ILE A 63 -8.78 14.10 -4.72
N ALA A 64 -7.54 14.58 -4.86
CA ALA A 64 -7.23 15.81 -5.58
C ALA A 64 -6.98 15.54 -7.09
N PRO A 65 -7.59 16.30 -8.01
CA PRO A 65 -7.23 16.26 -9.42
C PRO A 65 -5.77 16.68 -9.64
N ARG A 66 -5.08 16.04 -10.60
CA ARG A 66 -3.65 16.28 -10.84
C ARG A 66 -3.35 17.75 -11.19
N ASP A 67 -4.23 18.40 -11.96
CA ASP A 67 -4.14 19.80 -12.36
C ASP A 67 -4.35 20.79 -11.19
N LYS A 68 -4.85 20.30 -10.05
CA LYS A 68 -4.99 21.06 -8.80
C LYS A 68 -3.83 20.83 -7.82
N LEU A 69 -2.92 19.91 -8.12
CA LEU A 69 -1.75 19.64 -7.29
C LEU A 69 -0.54 20.46 -7.76
N PRO A 70 0.21 21.10 -6.84
CA PRO A 70 1.51 21.66 -7.13
C PRO A 70 2.44 20.63 -7.75
N GLN A 71 3.39 21.07 -8.59
CA GLN A 71 4.32 20.16 -9.26
C GLN A 71 5.11 19.28 -8.28
N SER A 72 5.46 19.81 -7.10
CA SER A 72 6.15 19.07 -6.03
C SER A 72 5.34 17.90 -5.45
N MET A 73 4.01 17.93 -5.58
CA MET A 73 3.11 16.88 -5.08
C MET A 73 2.62 15.93 -6.20
N GLN A 74 2.99 16.20 -7.46
CA GLN A 74 2.65 15.30 -8.55
C GLN A 74 3.66 14.16 -8.64
N PRO A 75 3.22 12.91 -8.85
CA PRO A 75 4.13 11.78 -9.01
C PRO A 75 5.01 11.98 -10.25
N ASP A 76 6.29 11.63 -10.10
CA ASP A 76 7.34 11.68 -11.12
C ASP A 76 7.37 10.44 -12.03
N PHE A 77 6.43 9.51 -11.83
CA PHE A 77 6.25 8.30 -12.64
C PHE A 77 4.86 8.23 -13.31
N ASN A 78 4.73 7.34 -14.29
CA ASN A 78 3.48 7.14 -15.03
C ASN A 78 2.49 6.29 -14.23
N THR A 79 1.52 6.95 -13.58
CA THR A 79 0.48 6.30 -12.77
C THR A 79 -0.57 5.51 -13.56
N GLU A 80 -0.56 5.60 -14.89
CA GLU A 80 -1.39 4.72 -15.75
C GLU A 80 -0.80 3.30 -15.85
N GLN A 81 0.48 3.12 -15.47
CA GLN A 81 1.12 1.82 -15.41
C GLN A 81 1.05 1.24 -13.99
N HIS A 82 0.13 0.30 -13.78
CA HIS A 82 0.03 -0.42 -12.51
C HIS A 82 1.21 -1.38 -12.32
N LEU A 83 1.68 -1.52 -11.07
CA LEU A 83 2.75 -2.47 -10.69
C LEU A 83 2.16 -3.70 -10.01
N THR A 84 1.41 -4.49 -10.79
CA THR A 84 0.76 -5.71 -10.31
C THR A 84 1.41 -6.95 -10.87
N VAL A 85 1.51 -8.01 -10.07
CA VAL A 85 2.09 -9.30 -10.48
C VAL A 85 1.05 -10.42 -10.50
N ASP A 86 1.17 -11.32 -11.47
CA ASP A 86 0.33 -12.54 -11.52
C ASP A 86 0.88 -13.61 -10.57
N THR A 87 0.09 -13.95 -9.55
CA THR A 87 0.41 -14.97 -8.53
C THR A 87 -0.22 -16.34 -8.84
N THR A 88 -0.83 -16.51 -10.01
CA THR A 88 -1.52 -17.76 -10.41
C THR A 88 -0.61 -18.98 -10.28
N ARG A 89 0.66 -18.87 -10.68
CA ARG A 89 1.58 -20.00 -10.69
C ARG A 89 1.84 -20.56 -9.28
N ILE A 90 2.18 -19.72 -8.30
CA ILE A 90 2.48 -20.19 -6.94
C ILE A 90 1.25 -20.80 -6.29
N ARG A 91 0.07 -20.25 -6.59
CA ARG A 91 -1.22 -20.72 -6.07
C ARG A 91 -1.67 -22.05 -6.66
N LYS A 92 -1.44 -22.28 -7.97
CA LYS A 92 -1.84 -23.51 -8.67
C LYS A 92 -0.83 -24.63 -8.51
N GLU A 93 0.46 -24.34 -8.62
CA GLU A 93 1.49 -25.37 -8.57
C GLU A 93 1.81 -25.77 -7.13
N LEU A 94 1.98 -24.80 -6.23
CA LEU A 94 2.44 -25.07 -4.85
C LEU A 94 1.31 -25.03 -3.83
N GLY A 95 0.10 -24.63 -4.22
CA GLY A 95 -1.02 -24.49 -3.30
C GLY A 95 -0.87 -23.32 -2.33
N TYR A 96 0.06 -22.38 -2.58
CA TYR A 96 0.34 -21.27 -1.68
C TYR A 96 -0.92 -20.45 -1.38
N ARG A 97 -1.11 -20.16 -0.10
CA ARG A 97 -2.14 -19.28 0.46
C ARG A 97 -1.53 -18.53 1.62
N GLU A 98 -1.96 -17.30 1.79
CA GLU A 98 -1.60 -16.46 2.91
C GLU A 98 -2.08 -17.12 4.22
N SER A 99 -1.16 -17.40 5.13
CA SER A 99 -1.47 -17.95 6.46
C SER A 99 -2.07 -16.87 7.36
N ILE A 100 -1.64 -15.61 7.16
CA ILE A 100 -2.10 -14.44 7.90
C ILE A 100 -3.02 -13.62 6.99
N PRO A 101 -4.30 -13.44 7.36
CA PRO A 101 -5.22 -12.60 6.59
C PRO A 101 -4.77 -11.14 6.55
N GLN A 102 -5.08 -10.45 5.45
CA GLN A 102 -4.64 -9.06 5.23
C GLN A 102 -5.04 -8.08 6.35
N ASP A 103 -6.22 -8.23 6.94
CA ASP A 103 -6.67 -7.35 8.03
C ASP A 103 -5.83 -7.54 9.30
N GLU A 104 -5.43 -8.78 9.61
CA GLU A 104 -4.55 -9.10 10.73
C GLU A 104 -3.12 -8.63 10.45
N ALA A 105 -2.62 -8.82 9.23
CA ALA A 105 -1.34 -8.30 8.79
C ALA A 105 -1.26 -6.77 8.97
N LEU A 106 -2.29 -6.04 8.51
CA LEU A 106 -2.38 -4.59 8.70
C LEU A 106 -2.39 -4.20 10.18
N ARG A 107 -3.17 -4.90 11.02
CA ARG A 107 -3.23 -4.65 12.46
C ARG A 107 -1.85 -4.81 13.10
N ARG A 108 -1.15 -5.91 12.81
CA ARG A 108 0.22 -6.17 13.31
C ARG A 108 1.20 -5.11 12.86
N THR A 109 1.18 -4.73 11.58
CA THR A 109 2.04 -3.67 11.06
C THR A 109 1.79 -2.35 11.78
N ILE A 110 0.53 -1.94 11.93
CA ILE A 110 0.18 -0.68 12.62
C ILE A 110 0.60 -0.70 14.09
N GLU A 111 0.42 -1.82 14.78
CA GLU A 111 0.88 -1.97 16.17
C GLU A 111 2.40 -1.89 16.29
N TRP A 112 3.12 -2.51 15.36
CA TRP A 112 4.58 -2.45 15.32
C TRP A 112 5.06 -1.02 15.06
N GLU A 113 4.53 -0.33 14.06
CA GLU A 113 4.89 1.07 13.72
C GLU A 113 4.62 2.03 14.88
N ARG A 114 3.52 1.82 15.63
CA ARG A 114 3.20 2.62 16.82
C ARG A 114 4.15 2.37 17.99
N ALA A 115 4.62 1.14 18.15
CA ALA A 115 5.57 0.77 19.18
C ALA A 115 7.01 1.17 18.82
N HIS A 116 7.30 1.39 17.53
CA HIS A 116 8.63 1.73 17.01
C HIS A 116 8.58 2.99 16.12
N PRO A 117 8.12 4.14 16.65
CA PRO A 117 8.13 5.36 15.88
C PRO A 117 9.57 5.74 15.50
N PRO A 118 9.79 6.34 14.31
CA PRO A 118 11.11 6.81 13.92
C PRO A 118 11.66 7.82 14.93
N GLU A 119 12.94 7.68 15.29
CA GLU A 119 13.59 8.55 16.28
C GLU A 119 13.66 10.01 15.82
N ASN A 120 13.77 10.24 14.52
CA ASN A 120 13.89 11.55 13.91
C ASN A 120 12.85 11.70 12.81
N ILE A 121 11.88 12.59 13.05
CA ILE A 121 10.90 13.02 12.05
C ILE A 121 11.31 14.43 11.63
N SER A 122 11.78 14.58 10.39
CA SER A 122 12.14 15.88 9.82
C SER A 122 10.86 16.62 9.45
N PRO A 123 10.56 17.78 10.06
CA PRO A 123 9.35 18.55 9.73
C PRO A 123 9.30 18.95 8.26
N GLU A 124 10.46 19.10 7.61
CA GLU A 124 10.60 19.46 6.21
C GLU A 124 10.05 18.38 5.25
N GLN A 125 9.77 17.17 5.74
CA GLN A 125 9.10 16.11 4.98
C GLN A 125 7.61 16.36 4.79
N PHE A 126 7.01 17.27 5.58
CA PHE A 126 5.57 17.52 5.59
C PHE A 126 5.28 19.00 5.25
N ASP A 127 4.62 19.23 4.13
CA ASP A 127 4.17 20.57 3.70
C ASP A 127 2.67 20.75 3.95
N TYR A 128 2.30 20.77 5.23
CA TYR A 128 0.90 20.90 5.64
C TYR A 128 0.25 22.20 5.16
N GLU A 129 1.01 23.29 5.03
CA GLU A 129 0.47 24.56 4.52
C GLU A 129 0.00 24.42 3.07
N THR A 130 0.80 23.76 2.22
CA THR A 130 0.42 23.50 0.84
C THR A 130 -0.71 22.48 0.75
N GLU A 131 -0.70 21.42 1.57
CA GLU A 131 -1.79 20.45 1.65
C GLU A 131 -3.12 21.13 2.03
N ASP A 132 -3.11 22.00 3.04
CA ASP A 132 -4.29 22.78 3.46
C ASP A 132 -4.77 23.73 2.34
N LYS A 133 -3.87 24.38 1.61
CA LYS A 133 -4.24 25.21 0.45
C LYS A 133 -4.92 24.38 -0.65
N VAL A 134 -4.41 23.19 -0.94
CA VAL A 134 -5.03 22.26 -1.90
C VAL A 134 -6.42 21.85 -1.40
N LEU A 135 -6.56 21.41 -0.15
CA LEU A 135 -7.84 21.02 0.43
C LEU A 135 -8.87 22.15 0.38
N ASN A 136 -8.48 23.37 0.77
CA ASN A 136 -9.33 24.56 0.70
C ASN A 136 -9.77 24.86 -0.74
N SER A 137 -8.87 24.71 -1.72
CA SER A 137 -9.21 24.92 -3.15
C SER A 137 -10.22 23.90 -3.70
N LEU A 138 -10.34 22.74 -3.05
CA LEU A 138 -11.31 21.69 -3.36
C LEU A 138 -12.63 21.85 -2.59
N GLY A 139 -12.76 22.90 -1.77
CA GLY A 139 -13.97 23.20 -0.98
C GLY A 139 -14.03 22.49 0.37
N PHE A 140 -12.94 21.86 0.82
CA PHE A 140 -12.83 21.29 2.16
C PHE A 140 -12.22 22.32 3.11
N ILE A 141 -12.87 22.57 4.24
CA ILE A 141 -12.34 23.44 5.28
C ILE A 141 -11.54 22.56 6.24
N SER A 142 -10.25 22.88 6.43
CA SER A 142 -9.43 22.20 7.44
C SER A 142 -10.06 22.43 8.82
N LYS A 143 -10.55 21.35 9.46
CA LYS A 143 -11.07 21.42 10.83
C LYS A 143 -9.87 21.62 11.75
N LYS A 144 -9.74 22.83 12.30
CA LYS A 144 -8.83 23.11 13.41
C LYS A 144 -9.15 22.23 14.62
#